data_AF-A0A7C2WP28-F1
#
_entry.id   AF-A0A7C2WP28-F1
#
_cell.length_a   1.000
_cell.length_b   1.000
_cell.length_c   1.000
_cell.angle_alpha   90.00
_cell.angle_beta   90.00
_cell.angle_gamma   90.00
#
_symmetry.space_group_name_H-M   'P 1'
#
loop_
_entity.id
_entity.type
_entity.pdbx_description
1 polymer ?
#
loop_
_entity_poly.entity_id
_entity_poly.type
_entity_poly.pdbx_seq_one_letter_code
_entity_poly.pdbx_strand_id
1 'polypeptide(L)'
;MTNQEFEGGDGVRSALGDPNCPHCKGSGYLRKDLPLGHPDFGRIEICTCRQADIQSLVRERLFSISHLDELQDLTFNTFNPRGRVGLGQQQQDSIERAFNQAQAFTETLDGWLLIQGGYGSGKTHLAAAIANECVSRGVPTLFLTVPDLLDTLRFTYDKQDITFEERFDQIR
;
A
#
# COMPACT_ATOMS: atom_id res chain seq x y z
N MET A 1 -13.64 -46.19 -32.91
CA MET A 1 -15.08 -46.06 -32.60
C MET A 1 -15.20 -46.36 -31.11
N THR A 2 -15.40 -45.42 -30.20
CA THR A 2 -15.93 -44.06 -30.35
C THR A 2 -15.42 -43.25 -29.14
N ASN A 3 -14.76 -42.13 -29.42
CA ASN A 3 -14.41 -41.12 -28.43
C ASN A 3 -15.73 -40.60 -27.82
N GLN A 4 -15.86 -40.66 -26.51
CA GLN A 4 -16.89 -39.90 -25.81
C GLN A 4 -16.35 -38.50 -25.55
N GLU A 5 -17.05 -37.57 -26.18
CA GLU A 5 -16.91 -36.12 -26.11
C GLU A 5 -17.10 -35.66 -24.66
N PHE A 6 -16.11 -34.95 -24.12
CA PHE A 6 -16.27 -34.11 -22.94
C PHE A 6 -16.55 -32.69 -23.42
N GLU A 7 -17.82 -32.33 -23.50
CA GLU A 7 -18.26 -30.95 -23.67
C GLU A 7 -18.39 -30.24 -22.31
N GLY A 8 -17.93 -28.99 -22.28
CA GLY A 8 -18.69 -27.91 -21.64
C GLY A 8 -18.57 -27.76 -20.13
N GLY A 9 -17.54 -27.04 -19.70
CA GLY A 9 -17.50 -26.40 -18.39
C GLY A 9 -16.87 -25.02 -18.52
N ASP A 10 -17.65 -24.03 -18.95
CA ASP A 10 -17.31 -22.61 -18.94
C ASP A 10 -17.09 -22.14 -17.50
N GLY A 11 -15.90 -22.43 -16.98
CA GLY A 11 -15.37 -21.77 -15.79
C GLY A 11 -15.02 -20.35 -16.18
N VAL A 12 -15.96 -19.43 -15.99
CA VAL A 12 -15.72 -17.99 -16.03
C VAL A 12 -14.54 -17.69 -15.11
N ARG A 13 -13.34 -17.60 -15.71
CA ARG A 13 -12.17 -17.04 -15.05
C ARG A 13 -12.55 -15.60 -14.74
N SER A 14 -12.81 -15.26 -13.48
CA SER A 14 -13.04 -13.89 -13.07
C SER A 14 -11.82 -13.08 -13.48
N ALA A 15 -11.96 -12.37 -14.60
CA ALA A 15 -10.91 -11.55 -15.16
C ALA A 15 -10.52 -10.52 -14.09
N LEU A 16 -9.25 -10.54 -13.66
CA LEU A 16 -8.75 -9.65 -12.62
C LEU A 16 -8.69 -8.19 -13.09
N GLY A 17 -8.76 -7.95 -14.40
CA GLY A 17 -8.92 -6.61 -14.97
C GLY A 17 -10.01 -6.59 -16.03
N ASP A 18 -10.32 -5.40 -16.53
CA ASP A 18 -11.33 -5.21 -17.57
C ASP A 18 -11.04 -6.08 -18.82
N PRO A 19 -11.97 -6.98 -19.23
CA PRO A 19 -11.85 -7.78 -20.45
C PRO A 19 -11.61 -6.97 -21.72
N ASN A 20 -12.12 -5.73 -21.76
CA ASN A 20 -11.97 -4.81 -22.90
C ASN A 20 -10.75 -3.89 -22.76
N CYS A 21 -9.92 -4.07 -21.73
CA CYS A 21 -8.72 -3.25 -21.57
C CYS A 21 -7.77 -3.45 -22.75
N PRO A 22 -7.37 -2.38 -23.48
CA PRO A 22 -6.49 -2.49 -24.63
C PRO A 22 -5.08 -2.98 -24.26
N HIS A 23 -4.71 -2.90 -22.98
CA HIS A 23 -3.40 -3.30 -22.50
C HIS A 23 -3.37 -4.76 -22.02
N CYS A 24 -4.24 -5.14 -21.06
CA CYS A 24 -4.16 -6.47 -20.43
C CYS A 24 -5.21 -7.47 -20.93
N LYS A 25 -6.21 -7.04 -21.72
CA LYS A 25 -7.27 -7.88 -22.30
C LYS A 25 -7.91 -8.84 -21.28
N GLY A 26 -8.23 -8.32 -20.09
CA GLY A 26 -8.81 -9.10 -18.99
C GLY A 26 -7.81 -9.72 -18.01
N SER A 27 -6.51 -9.74 -18.30
CA SER A 27 -5.53 -10.35 -17.39
C SER A 27 -5.27 -9.53 -16.11
N GLY A 28 -5.50 -8.22 -16.15
CA GLY A 28 -5.19 -7.31 -15.03
C GLY A 28 -3.71 -7.04 -14.78
N TYR A 29 -2.80 -7.63 -15.58
CA TYR A 29 -1.35 -7.48 -15.48
C TYR A 29 -0.71 -7.28 -16.86
N LEU A 30 0.47 -6.67 -16.88
CA LEU A 30 1.30 -6.41 -18.05
C LEU A 30 2.67 -7.03 -17.85
N ARG A 31 3.22 -7.68 -18.87
CA ARG A 31 4.62 -8.10 -18.88
C ARG A 31 5.46 -7.02 -19.52
N LYS A 32 6.56 -6.65 -18.87
CA LYS A 32 7.57 -5.76 -19.45
C LYS A 32 8.30 -6.48 -20.58
N ASP A 33 7.97 -6.08 -21.80
CA ASP A 33 8.58 -6.59 -23.03
C ASP A 33 9.84 -5.77 -23.34
N LEU A 34 10.96 -6.18 -22.73
CA LEU A 34 12.26 -5.52 -22.83
C LEU A 34 13.26 -6.44 -23.56
N PRO A 35 14.44 -5.95 -23.96
CA PRO A 35 15.45 -6.81 -24.59
C PRO A 35 15.98 -7.88 -23.61
N LEU A 36 16.36 -9.04 -24.15
CA LEU A 36 17.04 -10.10 -23.41
C LEU A 36 18.32 -9.55 -22.76
N GLY A 37 18.42 -9.65 -21.44
CA GLY A 37 19.51 -9.10 -20.65
C GLY A 37 19.15 -7.83 -19.84
N HIS A 38 17.95 -7.27 -20.04
CA HIS A 38 17.43 -6.20 -19.18
C HIS A 38 16.95 -6.77 -17.83
N PRO A 39 17.29 -6.17 -16.67
CA PRO A 39 16.92 -6.69 -15.35
C PRO A 39 15.40 -6.84 -15.14
N ASP A 40 14.61 -5.97 -15.77
CA ASP A 40 13.14 -6.05 -15.72
C ASP A 40 12.49 -6.90 -16.84
N PHE A 41 13.27 -7.62 -17.67
CA PHE A 41 12.70 -8.45 -18.73
C PHE A 41 11.76 -9.53 -18.16
N GLY A 42 10.52 -9.56 -18.64
CA GLY A 42 9.51 -10.53 -18.20
C GLY A 42 8.89 -10.24 -16.83
N ARG A 43 9.24 -9.11 -16.19
CA ARG A 43 8.62 -8.66 -14.94
C ARG A 43 7.14 -8.37 -15.17
N ILE A 44 6.31 -8.78 -14.21
CA ILE A 44 4.86 -8.56 -14.23
C ILE A 44 4.56 -7.27 -13.46
N GLU A 45 3.83 -6.36 -14.09
CA GLU A 45 3.32 -5.11 -13.52
C GLU A 45 1.80 -5.09 -13.54
N ILE A 46 1.20 -4.33 -12.63
CA ILE A 46 -0.26 -4.18 -12.54
C ILE A 46 -0.74 -3.33 -13.72
N CYS A 47 -1.80 -3.77 -14.40
CA CYS A 47 -2.42 -2.97 -15.46
C CYS A 47 -3.16 -1.77 -14.88
N THR A 48 -3.14 -0.63 -15.58
CA THR A 48 -3.87 0.59 -15.21
C THR A 48 -5.36 0.36 -14.98
N CYS A 49 -6.00 -0.54 -15.74
CA CYS A 49 -7.41 -0.88 -15.56
C CYS A 49 -7.74 -1.52 -14.20
N ARG A 50 -6.74 -2.05 -13.50
CA ARG A 50 -6.90 -2.74 -12.21
C ARG A 50 -6.45 -1.87 -11.03
N GLN A 51 -5.89 -0.68 -11.29
CA GLN A 51 -5.43 0.20 -10.23
C GLN A 51 -6.56 0.62 -9.29
N ALA A 52 -7.75 0.94 -9.81
CA ALA A 52 -8.91 1.31 -9.01
C ALA A 52 -9.40 0.18 -8.10
N ASP A 53 -9.46 -1.06 -8.60
CA ASP A 53 -9.89 -2.22 -7.82
C ASP A 53 -8.88 -2.55 -6.72
N ILE A 54 -7.58 -2.51 -7.03
CA ILE A 54 -6.52 -2.73 -6.04
C ILE A 54 -6.53 -1.61 -5.00
N GLN A 55 -6.71 -0.36 -5.41
CA GLN A 55 -6.86 0.77 -4.49
C GLN A 55 -8.04 0.52 -3.54
N SER A 56 -9.21 0.11 -4.05
CA SER A 56 -10.39 -0.18 -3.22
C SER A 56 -10.15 -1.32 -2.25
N LEU A 57 -9.50 -2.40 -2.71
CA LEU A 57 -9.31 -3.62 -1.92
C LEU A 57 -8.20 -3.46 -0.87
N VAL A 58 -7.11 -2.77 -1.21
CA VAL A 58 -6.07 -2.37 -0.25
C VAL A 58 -6.64 -1.38 0.75
N ARG A 59 -7.45 -0.42 0.30
CA ARG A 59 -8.15 0.54 1.15
C ARG A 59 -9.07 -0.17 2.14
N GLU A 60 -9.96 -1.06 1.69
CA GLU A 60 -10.83 -1.84 2.58
C GLU A 60 -10.04 -2.70 3.58
N ARG A 61 -8.97 -3.34 3.11
CA ARG A 61 -8.12 -4.14 3.99
C ARG A 61 -7.41 -3.29 5.04
N LEU A 62 -6.92 -2.11 4.65
CA LEU A 62 -6.38 -1.11 5.57
C LEU A 62 -7.41 -0.63 6.59
N PHE A 63 -8.63 -0.30 6.15
CA PHE A 63 -9.74 0.12 7.02
C PHE A 63 -10.13 -0.96 8.03
N SER A 64 -10.10 -2.23 7.64
CA SER A 64 -10.45 -3.32 8.57
C SER A 64 -9.39 -3.61 9.63
N ILE A 65 -8.15 -3.18 9.40
CA ILE A 65 -6.99 -3.48 10.26
C ILE A 65 -6.53 -2.23 11.03
N SER A 66 -6.91 -1.02 10.62
CA SER A 66 -6.39 0.23 11.19
C SER A 66 -7.42 1.36 11.21
N HIS A 67 -7.28 2.27 12.18
CA HIS A 67 -8.05 3.53 12.30
C HIS A 67 -7.71 4.55 11.19
N LEU A 68 -7.42 4.10 9.97
CA LEU A 68 -6.98 4.92 8.84
C LEU A 68 -8.06 5.88 8.32
N ASP A 69 -9.34 5.69 8.68
CA ASP A 69 -10.43 6.63 8.34
C ASP A 69 -10.16 8.04 8.84
N GLU A 70 -9.60 8.14 10.04
CA GLU A 70 -9.24 9.42 10.66
C GLU A 70 -8.01 10.07 10.01
N LEU A 71 -7.27 9.31 9.19
CA LEU A 71 -5.99 9.71 8.61
C LEU A 71 -6.06 9.87 7.08
N GLN A 72 -7.21 9.62 6.44
CA GLN A 72 -7.36 9.72 4.98
C GLN A 72 -7.08 11.14 4.45
N ASP A 73 -7.38 12.17 5.25
CA ASP A 73 -7.17 13.56 4.89
C ASP A 73 -5.72 14.03 5.18
N LEU A 74 -4.92 13.20 5.83
CA LEU A 74 -3.51 13.48 6.11
C LEU A 74 -2.66 13.11 4.89
N THR A 75 -2.55 14.05 3.96
CA THR A 75 -1.80 13.90 2.71
C THR A 75 -0.63 14.88 2.66
N PHE A 76 0.27 14.73 1.69
CA PHE A 76 1.32 15.72 1.46
C PHE A 76 0.76 17.10 1.10
N ASN A 77 -0.40 17.15 0.44
CA ASN A 77 -1.07 18.39 0.04
C ASN A 77 -1.63 19.17 1.24
N THR A 78 -2.05 18.46 2.29
CA THR A 78 -2.58 19.09 3.52
C THR A 78 -1.51 19.33 4.58
N PHE A 79 -0.27 18.89 4.33
CA PHE A 79 0.85 19.12 5.24
C PHE A 79 1.42 20.53 5.07
N ASN A 80 1.77 21.19 6.18
CA ASN A 80 2.49 22.46 6.15
C ASN A 80 3.99 22.24 6.41
N PRO A 81 4.87 22.37 5.40
CA PRO A 81 6.31 22.13 5.55
C PRO A 81 7.03 23.12 6.48
N ARG A 82 6.44 24.29 6.74
CA ARG A 82 6.98 25.26 7.71
C ARG A 82 6.50 25.04 9.14
N GLY A 83 5.64 24.05 9.36
CA GLY A 83 5.08 23.75 10.67
C GLY A 83 4.15 24.87 11.20
N ARG A 84 4.00 24.94 12.52
CA ARG A 84 3.09 25.88 13.17
C ARG A 84 3.69 27.29 13.23
N VAL A 85 2.80 28.30 13.25
CA VAL A 85 3.20 29.69 13.45
C VAL A 85 3.93 29.82 14.80
N GLY A 86 5.06 30.53 14.82
CA GLY A 86 5.88 30.74 16.02
C GLY A 86 7.05 29.77 16.22
N LEU A 87 7.29 28.83 15.29
CA LEU A 87 8.50 28.01 15.30
C LEU A 87 9.73 28.81 14.89
N GLY A 88 10.86 28.58 15.57
CA GLY A 88 12.15 29.12 15.17
C GLY A 88 12.65 28.51 13.85
N GLN A 89 13.51 29.23 13.13
CA GLN A 89 13.98 28.84 11.80
C GLN A 89 14.51 27.41 11.74
N GLN A 90 15.33 27.01 12.72
CA GLN A 90 15.90 25.66 12.80
C GLN A 90 14.83 24.54 12.85
N GLN A 91 13.70 24.77 13.52
CA GLN A 91 12.60 23.82 13.53
C GLN A 91 11.89 23.76 12.19
N GLN A 92 11.67 24.91 11.55
CA GLN A 92 11.05 24.97 10.22
C GLN A 92 11.89 24.22 9.20
N ASP A 93 13.20 24.47 9.18
CA ASP A 93 14.15 23.78 8.28
C ASP A 93 14.22 22.27 8.55
N SER A 94 13.99 21.84 9.79
CA SER A 94 13.93 20.41 10.15
C SER A 94 12.66 19.74 9.64
N ILE A 95 11.51 20.41 9.77
CA ILE A 95 10.22 19.90 9.27
C ILE A 95 10.23 19.83 7.74
N GLU A 96 10.75 20.86 7.08
CA GLU A 96 10.89 20.89 5.62
C GLU A 96 11.80 19.76 5.12
N ARG A 97 12.92 19.51 5.80
CA ARG A 97 13.78 18.35 5.49
C ARG A 97 13.05 17.01 5.66
N ALA A 98 12.30 16.83 6.74
CA ALA A 98 11.52 15.61 6.97
C ALA A 98 10.44 15.41 5.88
N PHE A 99 9.78 16.49 5.47
CA PHE A 99 8.78 16.48 4.40
C PHE A 99 9.40 16.10 3.04
N ASN A 100 10.54 16.69 2.69
CA ASN A 100 11.24 16.36 1.44
C ASN A 100 11.75 14.91 1.43
N GLN A 101 12.27 14.42 2.56
CA GLN A 101 12.72 13.03 2.68
C GLN A 101 11.56 12.05 2.60
N ALA A 102 10.40 12.39 3.16
CA ALA A 102 9.18 11.59 3.05
C ALA A 102 8.69 11.47 1.60
N GLN A 103 8.70 12.56 0.84
CA GLN A 103 8.37 12.52 -0.59
C GLN A 103 9.35 11.65 -1.38
N ALA A 104 10.66 11.88 -1.21
CA ALA A 104 11.69 11.08 -1.88
C ALA A 104 11.59 9.57 -1.53
N PHE A 105 11.22 9.26 -0.28
CA PHE A 105 10.95 7.87 0.13
C PHE A 105 9.78 7.27 -0.65
N THR A 106 8.70 8.00 -0.92
CA THR A 106 7.57 7.46 -1.71
C THR A 106 7.90 7.18 -3.18
N GLU A 107 8.93 7.81 -3.73
CA GLU A 107 9.39 7.57 -5.11
C GLU A 107 10.16 6.26 -5.24
N THR A 108 10.94 5.91 -4.22
CA THR A 108 11.86 4.75 -4.25
C THR A 108 11.32 3.55 -3.48
N LEU A 109 10.63 3.79 -2.37
CA LEU A 109 10.14 2.79 -1.40
C LEU A 109 11.23 1.82 -0.94
N ASP A 110 12.48 2.30 -0.88
CA ASP A 110 13.64 1.49 -0.54
C ASP A 110 14.15 1.80 0.87
N GLY A 111 14.52 0.75 1.59
CA GLY A 111 15.03 0.82 2.95
C GLY A 111 14.01 1.31 4.00
N TRP A 112 14.52 2.00 5.02
CA TRP A 112 13.76 2.44 6.19
C TRP A 112 13.82 3.95 6.34
N LEU A 113 12.67 4.57 6.61
CA LEU A 113 12.58 5.98 6.98
C LEU A 113 12.19 6.12 8.45
N LEU A 114 13.07 6.69 9.26
CA LEU A 114 12.82 7.01 10.66
C LEU A 114 12.57 8.52 10.82
N ILE A 115 11.38 8.88 11.31
CA ILE A 115 11.02 10.28 11.59
C ILE A 115 10.94 10.48 13.11
N GLN A 116 11.77 11.37 13.65
CA GLN A 116 11.84 11.69 15.08
C GLN A 116 11.63 13.19 15.33
N GLY A 117 11.07 13.53 16.49
CA GLY A 117 10.80 14.92 16.86
C GLY A 117 9.78 15.04 17.99
N GLY A 118 9.67 16.25 18.55
CA GLY A 118 8.76 16.57 19.65
C GLY A 118 7.27 16.43 19.30
N TYR A 119 6.40 16.65 20.28
CA TYR A 119 4.96 16.62 20.07
C TYR A 119 4.53 17.71 19.06
N GLY A 120 3.53 17.41 18.24
CA GLY A 120 2.97 18.38 17.28
C GLY A 120 3.87 18.72 16.08
N SER A 121 4.98 18.00 15.88
CA SER A 121 5.91 18.20 14.74
C SER A 121 5.46 17.53 13.43
N GLY A 122 4.25 16.94 13.39
CA GLY A 122 3.69 16.37 12.17
C GLY A 122 4.14 14.95 11.79
N LYS A 123 4.76 14.19 12.70
CA LYS A 123 5.27 12.83 12.42
C LYS A 123 4.17 11.87 11.91
N THR A 124 3.06 11.78 12.65
CA THR A 124 1.93 10.93 12.27
C THR A 124 1.32 11.37 10.95
N HIS A 125 1.26 12.69 10.70
CA HIS A 125 0.81 13.22 9.42
C HIS A 125 1.74 12.78 8.29
N LEU A 126 3.05 12.94 8.43
CA LEU A 126 4.01 12.50 7.41
C LEU A 126 3.91 10.99 7.16
N ALA A 127 3.79 10.18 8.20
CA ALA A 127 3.63 8.74 8.06
C ALA A 127 2.31 8.37 7.34
N ALA A 128 1.20 9.05 7.67
CA ALA A 128 -0.07 8.87 7.00
C ALA A 128 -0.03 9.35 5.54
N ALA A 129 0.66 10.46 5.26
CA ALA A 129 0.83 10.98 3.91
C ALA A 129 1.62 10.03 3.02
N ILE A 130 2.70 9.43 3.54
CA ILE A 130 3.44 8.35 2.87
C ILE A 130 2.50 7.18 2.58
N ALA A 131 1.74 6.73 3.59
CA ALA A 131 0.85 5.58 3.42
C ALA A 131 -0.25 5.84 2.38
N ASN A 132 -0.89 7.01 2.43
CA ASN A 132 -1.91 7.42 1.47
C ASN A 132 -1.36 7.50 0.05
N GLU A 133 -0.12 7.98 -0.13
CA GLU A 133 0.55 8.01 -1.43
C GLU A 133 0.90 6.60 -1.95
N CYS A 134 1.36 5.70 -1.08
CA CYS A 134 1.60 4.31 -1.47
C CYS A 134 0.30 3.62 -1.91
N VAL A 135 -0.78 3.81 -1.16
CA VAL A 135 -2.10 3.25 -1.48
C VAL A 135 -2.64 3.83 -2.79
N SER A 136 -2.48 5.13 -3.03
CA SER A 136 -2.90 5.76 -4.29
C SER A 136 -2.15 5.19 -5.50
N ARG A 137 -0.91 4.73 -5.30
CA ARG A 137 -0.12 4.02 -6.33
C ARG A 137 -0.45 2.53 -6.44
N GLY A 138 -1.41 2.03 -5.66
CA GLY A 138 -1.79 0.62 -5.63
C GLY A 138 -0.78 -0.28 -4.91
N VAL A 139 0.13 0.30 -4.11
CA VAL A 139 1.09 -0.43 -3.30
C VAL A 139 0.38 -0.90 -2.01
N PRO A 140 0.35 -2.22 -1.74
CA PRO A 140 -0.16 -2.73 -0.47
C PRO A 140 0.63 -2.11 0.68
N THR A 141 -0.07 -1.39 1.54
CA THR A 141 0.53 -0.66 2.66
C THR A 141 -0.18 -1.07 3.94
N LEU A 142 0.53 -1.07 5.07
CA LEU A 142 -0.04 -1.30 6.39
C LEU A 142 0.34 -0.14 7.31
N PHE A 143 -0.66 0.47 7.94
CA PHE A 143 -0.45 1.55 8.91
C PHE A 143 -0.97 1.10 10.27
N LEU A 144 -0.08 1.00 11.26
CA LEU A 144 -0.43 0.52 12.60
C LEU A 144 0.25 1.36 13.66
N THR A 145 -0.44 1.54 14.78
CA THR A 145 0.20 2.02 16.00
C THR A 145 0.82 0.85 16.76
N VAL A 146 1.88 1.11 17.52
CA VAL A 146 2.49 0.08 18.38
C VAL A 146 1.49 -0.49 19.39
N PRO A 147 0.66 0.32 20.07
CA PRO A 147 -0.39 -0.20 20.95
C PRO A 147 -1.36 -1.15 20.23
N ASP A 148 -1.89 -0.77 19.07
CA ASP A 148 -2.85 -1.60 18.32
C ASP A 148 -2.23 -2.94 17.90
N LEU A 149 -0.96 -2.91 17.47
CA LEU A 149 -0.21 -4.12 17.15
C LEU A 149 -0.10 -5.03 18.38
N LEU A 150 0.30 -4.48 19.53
CA LEU A 150 0.47 -5.26 20.76
C LEU A 150 -0.85 -5.80 21.31
N ASP A 151 -1.93 -5.02 21.24
CA ASP A 151 -3.25 -5.48 21.67
C ASP A 151 -3.75 -6.59 20.74
N THR A 152 -3.59 -6.44 19.42
CA THR A 152 -3.93 -7.49 18.44
C THR A 152 -3.16 -8.78 18.73
N LEU A 153 -1.85 -8.67 19.00
CA LEU A 153 -1.02 -9.81 19.38
C LEU A 153 -1.54 -10.47 20.67
N ARG A 154 -1.85 -9.68 21.71
CA ARG A 154 -2.35 -10.20 22.99
C ARG A 154 -3.65 -10.98 22.81
N PHE A 155 -4.60 -10.48 22.03
CA PHE A 155 -5.87 -11.16 21.77
C PHE A 155 -5.72 -12.50 21.00
N THR A 156 -4.71 -12.62 20.14
CA THR A 156 -4.45 -13.87 19.41
C THR A 156 -3.85 -14.96 20.31
N TYR A 157 -3.14 -14.60 21.38
CA TYR A 157 -2.68 -15.58 22.36
C TYR A 157 -3.82 -16.16 23.21
N ASP A 158 -4.92 -15.42 23.39
CA ASP A 158 -6.08 -15.85 24.19
C ASP A 158 -7.10 -16.70 23.39
N LYS A 159 -7.09 -16.67 22.05
CA LYS A 159 -8.02 -17.45 21.20
C LYS A 159 -7.29 -18.58 20.47
N GLN A 160 -7.56 -19.82 20.89
CA GLN A 160 -6.92 -21.04 20.36
C GLN A 160 -7.24 -21.38 18.88
N ASP A 161 -8.19 -20.67 18.24
CA ASP A 161 -8.71 -21.03 16.91
C ASP A 161 -8.12 -20.25 15.72
N ILE A 162 -7.25 -19.25 15.94
CA ILE A 162 -6.56 -18.54 14.85
C ILE A 162 -5.06 -18.62 15.12
N THR A 163 -4.34 -19.38 14.31
CA THR A 163 -2.90 -19.58 14.50
C THR A 163 -2.16 -18.25 14.28
N PHE A 164 -1.31 -17.93 15.26
CA PHE A 164 -0.39 -16.79 15.27
C PHE A 164 0.32 -16.58 13.92
N GLU A 165 0.73 -17.67 13.27
CA GLU A 165 1.41 -17.68 11.97
C GLU A 165 0.53 -17.13 10.83
N GLU A 166 -0.75 -17.48 10.76
CA GLU A 166 -1.64 -17.05 9.68
C GLU A 166 -1.92 -15.54 9.67
N ARG A 167 -1.84 -14.88 10.83
CA ARG A 167 -2.00 -13.42 10.91
C ARG A 167 -0.70 -12.67 10.69
N PHE A 168 0.43 -13.23 11.13
CA PHE A 168 1.74 -12.63 10.88
C PHE A 168 2.10 -12.69 9.38
N ASP A 169 1.75 -13.79 8.71
CA ASP A 169 1.90 -13.93 7.25
C ASP A 169 1.02 -12.96 6.45
N GLN A 170 -0.07 -12.45 7.02
CA GLN A 170 -0.89 -11.40 6.39
C GLN A 170 -0.31 -9.99 6.53
N ILE A 171 0.63 -9.80 7.46
CA ILE A 171 1.33 -8.53 7.69
C ILE A 171 2.60 -8.44 6.84
N ARG A 172 3.11 -9.58 6.33
CA ARG A 172 4.37 -9.70 5.61
C ARG A 172 4.25 -9.53 4.09
#